data_AF-A0AAD9RFA6-F1
#
_entry.id   AF-A0AAD9RFA6-F1
#
_cell.length_a   1.000
_cell.length_b   1.000
_cell.length_c   1.000
_cell.angle_alpha   90.00
_cell.angle_beta   90.00
_cell.angle_gamma   90.00
#
_symmetry.space_group_name_H-M   'P 1'
#
loop_
_entity.id
_entity.type
_entity.pdbx_description
1 polymer ?
#
loop_
_entity_poly.entity_id
_entity_poly.type
_entity_poly.pdbx_seq_one_letter_code
_entity_poly.pdbx_strand_id
1 'polypeptide(L)'
;MQYTRLVVLTIFILTIEREAVENTTQIIEKGVNNIISKLPPSLRDHIEGNVSKGKRGFGDVLNLLSDMFRAIYPGTLWCGAGDIAENEQDLGLFERTDACCRDHDNCFNGINAGEEKDGLLNNGIFTRSHCSCDSAFNECLKNVHSIVATKIGITYFEILSPQCFADDYPIINCRRYSSSGLIDEKCVKYDQDYKAEKKLQWFDNPIF
;
A
#
# COMPACT_ATOMS: atom_id res chain seq x y z
N MET A 1 -12.72 -14.48 -57.08
CA MET A 1 -11.53 -14.67 -56.22
C MET A 1 -11.31 -13.58 -55.16
N GLN A 2 -12.15 -12.54 -55.07
CA GLN A 2 -11.96 -11.44 -54.11
C GLN A 2 -12.68 -11.67 -52.77
N TYR A 3 -13.84 -12.34 -52.80
CA TYR A 3 -14.61 -12.70 -51.59
C TYR A 3 -13.87 -13.68 -50.66
N THR A 4 -13.18 -14.68 -51.23
CA THR A 4 -12.45 -15.69 -50.44
C THR A 4 -11.28 -15.08 -49.65
N ARG A 5 -10.64 -14.03 -50.19
CA ARG A 5 -9.55 -13.33 -49.48
C ARG A 5 -10.04 -12.49 -48.31
N LEU A 6 -11.22 -11.89 -48.43
CA LEU A 6 -11.80 -11.05 -47.37
C LEU A 6 -12.21 -11.90 -46.15
N VAL A 7 -12.83 -13.06 -46.38
CA VAL A 7 -13.26 -13.99 -45.31
C VAL A 7 -12.05 -14.57 -44.56
N VAL A 8 -10.98 -14.94 -45.28
CA VAL A 8 -9.75 -15.45 -44.66
C VAL A 8 -9.07 -14.38 -43.81
N LEU A 9 -9.04 -13.12 -44.27
CA LEU A 9 -8.46 -12.01 -43.52
C LEU A 9 -9.25 -11.72 -42.22
N THR A 10 -10.59 -11.72 -42.28
CA THR A 10 -11.43 -11.52 -41.10
C THR A 10 -11.28 -12.66 -40.09
N ILE A 11 -11.24 -13.92 -40.54
CA ILE A 11 -11.01 -15.07 -39.65
C ILE A 11 -9.63 -14.95 -38.99
N PHE A 12 -8.59 -14.57 -39.75
CA PHE A 12 -7.23 -14.42 -39.24
C PHE A 12 -7.13 -13.30 -38.19
N ILE A 13 -7.78 -12.15 -38.41
CA ILE A 13 -7.88 -11.06 -37.44
C ILE A 13 -8.60 -11.51 -36.17
N LEU A 14 -9.75 -12.19 -36.30
CA LEU A 14 -10.51 -12.70 -35.14
C LEU A 14 -9.72 -13.75 -34.34
N THR A 15 -8.90 -14.59 -34.99
CA THR A 15 -8.00 -15.53 -34.29
C THR A 15 -6.85 -14.81 -33.59
N ILE A 16 -6.26 -13.76 -34.19
CA ILE A 16 -5.22 -12.96 -33.53
C ILE A 16 -5.78 -12.25 -32.29
N GLU A 17 -6.98 -11.67 -32.40
CA GLU A 17 -7.67 -11.05 -31.26
C GLU A 17 -7.95 -12.08 -30.16
N ARG A 18 -8.37 -13.29 -30.52
CA ARG A 18 -8.66 -14.37 -29.56
C ARG A 18 -7.40 -14.89 -28.85
N GLU A 19 -6.31 -15.10 -29.57
CA GLU A 19 -5.02 -15.51 -29.00
C GLU A 19 -4.42 -14.40 -28.11
N ALA A 20 -4.53 -13.13 -28.51
CA ALA A 20 -4.11 -12.00 -27.70
C ALA A 20 -4.92 -11.89 -26.39
N VAL A 21 -6.23 -12.13 -26.45
CA VAL A 21 -7.11 -12.17 -25.27
C VAL A 21 -6.74 -13.35 -24.36
N GLU A 22 -6.57 -14.56 -24.89
CA GLU A 22 -6.20 -15.75 -24.10
C GLU A 22 -4.84 -15.58 -23.40
N ASN A 23 -3.84 -15.02 -24.10
CA ASN A 23 -2.52 -14.73 -23.52
C ASN A 23 -2.60 -13.66 -22.42
N THR A 24 -3.44 -12.63 -22.62
CA THR A 24 -3.68 -11.59 -21.61
C THR A 24 -4.36 -12.16 -20.36
N THR A 25 -5.36 -13.03 -20.53
CA THR A 25 -6.02 -13.71 -19.39
C THR A 25 -5.04 -14.59 -18.61
N GLN A 26 -4.14 -15.32 -19.27
CA GLN A 26 -3.13 -16.13 -18.57
C GLN A 26 -2.12 -15.26 -17.80
N ILE A 27 -1.75 -14.10 -18.32
CA ILE A 27 -0.85 -13.16 -17.63
C ILE A 27 -1.55 -12.59 -16.38
N ILE A 28 -2.83 -12.22 -16.51
CA ILE A 28 -3.64 -11.73 -15.38
C ILE A 28 -3.79 -12.83 -14.33
N GLU A 29 -4.12 -14.07 -14.72
CA GLU A 29 -4.24 -15.20 -13.79
C GLU A 29 -2.93 -15.48 -13.04
N LYS A 30 -1.78 -15.43 -13.74
CA LYS A 30 -0.46 -15.57 -13.09
C LYS A 30 -0.19 -14.45 -12.10
N GLY A 31 -0.52 -13.21 -12.46
CA GLY A 31 -0.40 -12.05 -11.57
C GLY A 31 -1.29 -12.17 -10.34
N VAL A 32 -2.54 -12.58 -10.52
CA VAL A 32 -3.52 -12.80 -9.45
C VAL A 32 -3.08 -13.92 -8.51
N ASN A 33 -2.63 -15.06 -9.04
CA ASN A 33 -2.15 -16.18 -8.23
C ASN A 33 -0.90 -15.79 -7.42
N ASN A 34 -0.05 -14.91 -7.94
CA ASN A 34 1.11 -14.38 -7.23
C ASN A 34 0.73 -13.38 -6.12
N ILE A 35 -0.42 -12.70 -6.23
CA ILE A 35 -0.94 -11.82 -5.18
C ILE A 35 -1.64 -12.64 -4.10
N ILE A 36 -2.53 -13.57 -4.49
CA ILE A 36 -3.29 -14.42 -3.56
C ILE A 36 -2.36 -15.29 -2.71
N SER A 37 -1.28 -15.82 -3.30
CA SER A 37 -0.29 -16.64 -2.58
C SER A 37 0.44 -15.87 -1.47
N LYS A 38 0.43 -14.53 -1.52
CA LYS A 38 1.09 -13.64 -0.56
C LYS A 38 0.13 -13.10 0.52
N LEU A 39 -1.16 -13.40 0.44
CA LEU A 39 -2.13 -13.00 1.46
C LEU A 39 -2.05 -13.90 2.71
N PRO A 40 -2.41 -13.37 3.89
CA PRO A 40 -2.49 -14.17 5.11
C PRO A 40 -3.40 -15.39 4.94
N PRO A 41 -3.09 -16.55 5.56
CA PRO A 41 -3.85 -17.79 5.36
C PRO A 41 -5.36 -17.63 5.58
N SER A 42 -5.79 -16.88 6.60
CA SER A 42 -7.20 -16.62 6.87
C SER A 42 -7.93 -15.87 5.75
N LEU A 43 -7.22 -15.01 5.03
CA LEU A 43 -7.75 -14.23 3.91
C LEU A 43 -7.66 -15.03 2.60
N ARG A 44 -6.56 -15.78 2.43
CA ARG A 44 -6.36 -16.70 1.32
C ARG A 44 -7.43 -17.78 1.30
N ASP A 45 -7.73 -18.41 2.43
CA ASP A 45 -8.76 -19.44 2.56
C ASP A 45 -10.17 -18.86 2.31
N HIS A 46 -10.40 -17.59 2.69
CA HIS A 46 -11.63 -16.88 2.38
C HIS A 46 -11.76 -16.55 0.88
N ILE A 47 -10.66 -16.28 0.20
CA ILE A 47 -10.62 -16.00 -1.23
C ILE A 47 -10.76 -17.31 -2.03
N GLU A 48 -9.95 -18.33 -1.74
CA GLU A 48 -10.01 -19.65 -2.38
C GLU A 48 -11.40 -20.30 -2.16
N GLY A 49 -11.98 -20.15 -0.96
CA GLY A 49 -13.33 -20.60 -0.66
C GLY A 49 -14.45 -19.88 -1.44
N ASN A 50 -14.23 -18.62 -1.81
CA ASN A 50 -15.20 -17.82 -2.58
C ASN A 50 -14.97 -17.87 -4.10
N VAL A 51 -13.77 -18.23 -4.57
CA VAL A 51 -13.44 -18.47 -6.00
C VAL A 51 -14.25 -19.64 -6.58
N SER A 52 -14.51 -20.66 -5.76
CA SER A 52 -15.33 -21.82 -6.16
C SER A 52 -16.83 -21.49 -6.37
N LYS A 53 -17.29 -20.31 -5.94
CA LYS A 53 -18.71 -19.93 -5.96
C LYS A 53 -19.09 -18.81 -6.94
N GLY A 54 -18.30 -18.60 -7.98
CA GLY A 54 -18.71 -17.90 -9.21
C GLY A 54 -19.24 -16.46 -9.04
N LYS A 55 -18.42 -15.51 -9.52
CA LYS A 55 -18.67 -14.05 -9.73
C LYS A 55 -18.04 -13.15 -8.67
N ARG A 56 -16.75 -12.84 -8.84
CA ARG A 56 -16.18 -11.50 -8.58
C ARG A 56 -14.98 -11.29 -9.51
N GLY A 57 -14.94 -10.18 -10.25
CA GLY A 57 -13.85 -9.84 -11.16
C GLY A 57 -12.60 -9.36 -10.39
N PHE A 58 -11.44 -9.29 -11.05
CA PHE A 58 -10.23 -8.68 -10.47
C PHE A 58 -10.48 -7.27 -9.92
N GLY A 59 -11.39 -6.53 -10.56
CA GLY A 59 -11.88 -5.24 -10.06
C GLY A 59 -12.52 -5.32 -8.68
N ASP A 60 -13.27 -6.37 -8.37
CA ASP A 60 -13.91 -6.53 -7.04
C ASP A 60 -12.91 -6.87 -5.94
N VAL A 61 -11.81 -7.57 -6.29
CA VAL A 61 -10.69 -7.84 -5.37
C VAL A 61 -9.88 -6.58 -5.13
N LEU A 62 -9.59 -5.80 -6.18
CA LEU A 62 -8.95 -4.50 -6.03
C LEU A 62 -9.82 -3.50 -5.26
N ASN A 63 -11.13 -3.52 -5.49
CA ASN A 63 -12.08 -2.72 -4.72
C ASN A 63 -12.10 -3.16 -3.25
N LEU A 64 -12.07 -4.47 -2.96
CA LEU A 64 -11.98 -4.98 -1.59
C LEU A 64 -10.69 -4.54 -0.89
N LEU A 65 -9.56 -4.56 -1.59
CA LEU A 65 -8.28 -4.08 -1.04
C LEU A 65 -8.32 -2.56 -0.83
N SER A 66 -8.87 -1.80 -1.79
CA SER A 66 -9.10 -0.36 -1.68
C SER A 66 -9.99 -0.01 -0.50
N ASP A 67 -11.10 -0.72 -0.32
CA ASP A 67 -12.05 -0.53 0.78
C ASP A 67 -11.43 -0.92 2.13
N MET A 68 -10.61 -1.97 2.16
CA MET A 68 -9.84 -2.36 3.35
C MET A 68 -8.85 -1.27 3.76
N PHE A 69 -8.19 -0.60 2.81
CA PHE A 69 -7.26 0.50 3.11
C PHE A 69 -7.96 1.80 3.48
N ARG A 70 -9.24 1.97 3.10
CA ARG A 70 -10.05 3.16 3.43
C ARG A 70 -10.86 3.01 4.71
N ALA A 71 -11.01 1.78 5.22
CA ALA A 71 -11.82 1.52 6.40
C ALA A 71 -11.08 1.90 7.70
N ILE A 72 -11.84 2.52 8.62
CA ILE A 72 -11.41 2.68 10.02
C ILE A 72 -11.43 1.33 10.72
N TYR A 73 -10.37 1.01 11.46
CA TYR A 73 -10.28 -0.24 12.20
C TYR A 73 -11.40 -0.33 13.26
N PRO A 74 -12.19 -1.42 13.31
CA PRO A 74 -13.31 -1.52 14.25
C PRO A 74 -12.88 -1.34 15.71
N GLY A 75 -13.56 -0.45 16.44
CA GLY A 75 -13.22 -0.10 17.83
C GLY A 75 -12.19 1.03 17.95
N THR A 76 -11.83 1.67 16.85
CA THR A 76 -11.04 2.91 16.77
C THR A 76 -11.84 3.97 16.01
N LEU A 77 -11.44 5.23 16.11
CA LEU A 77 -12.02 6.35 15.37
C LEU A 77 -11.03 6.95 14.36
N TRP A 78 -9.73 6.75 14.56
CA TRP A 78 -8.65 7.39 13.80
C TRP A 78 -7.79 6.40 12.99
N CYS A 79 -7.85 5.10 13.26
CA CYS A 79 -6.96 4.14 12.60
C CYS A 79 -7.51 3.70 11.23
N GLY A 80 -7.36 4.54 10.20
CA GLY A 80 -7.72 4.23 8.82
C GLY A 80 -7.44 5.40 7.86
N ALA A 81 -8.25 5.57 6.81
CA ALA A 81 -8.10 6.72 5.91
C ALA A 81 -8.87 7.93 6.46
N GLY A 82 -8.14 8.84 7.11
CA GLY A 82 -8.73 9.91 7.91
C GLY A 82 -9.38 9.34 9.17
N ASP A 83 -10.38 10.06 9.68
CA ASP A 83 -11.07 9.69 10.92
C ASP A 83 -12.60 9.72 10.79
N ILE A 84 -13.27 9.11 11.77
CA ILE A 84 -14.72 9.20 11.99
C ILE A 84 -15.04 9.78 13.37
N ALA A 85 -14.09 10.52 13.95
CA ALA A 85 -14.26 11.14 15.25
C ALA A 85 -15.19 12.37 15.13
N GLU A 86 -16.05 12.59 16.12
CA GLU A 86 -16.87 13.82 16.13
C GLU A 86 -16.03 15.03 16.56
N ASN A 87 -15.05 14.80 17.43
CA ASN A 87 -14.14 15.79 17.97
C ASN A 87 -12.71 15.24 18.07
N GLU A 88 -11.72 16.12 18.06
CA GLU A 88 -10.29 15.76 18.16
C GLU A 88 -9.96 14.96 19.43
N GLN A 89 -10.69 15.14 20.52
CA GLN A 89 -10.45 14.41 21.76
C GLN A 89 -11.10 13.02 21.80
N ASP A 90 -12.00 12.71 20.86
CA ASP A 90 -12.74 11.45 20.88
C ASP A 90 -11.82 10.28 20.54
N LEU A 91 -11.94 9.21 21.31
CA LEU A 91 -11.21 7.97 21.12
C LEU A 91 -12.18 6.79 21.24
N GLY A 92 -11.92 5.76 20.44
CA GLY A 92 -12.69 4.53 20.41
C GLY A 92 -12.34 3.59 21.57
N LEU A 93 -12.89 2.36 21.48
CA LEU A 93 -12.70 1.29 22.46
C LEU A 93 -11.22 1.00 22.73
N PHE A 94 -10.37 1.05 21.71
CA PHE A 94 -8.93 0.81 21.82
C PHE A 94 -8.15 2.10 22.06
N GLU A 95 -8.58 2.89 23.05
CA GLU A 95 -8.17 4.27 23.34
C GLU A 95 -6.67 4.55 23.13
N ARG A 96 -5.78 3.74 23.73
CA ARG A 96 -4.32 3.94 23.61
C ARG A 96 -3.78 3.73 22.19
N THR A 97 -4.36 2.77 21.47
CA THR A 97 -3.96 2.51 20.07
C THR A 97 -4.51 3.60 19.17
N ASP A 98 -5.76 3.98 19.41
CA ASP A 98 -6.47 5.01 18.65
C ASP A 98 -5.82 6.39 18.84
N ALA A 99 -5.31 6.68 20.04
CA ALA A 99 -4.53 7.88 20.31
C ALA A 99 -3.25 7.95 19.44
N CYS A 100 -2.56 6.82 19.22
CA CYS A 100 -1.41 6.79 18.30
C CYS A 100 -1.82 7.15 16.87
N CYS A 101 -2.98 6.67 16.41
CA CYS A 101 -3.49 6.97 15.07
C CYS A 101 -3.93 8.43 14.95
N ARG A 102 -4.63 8.97 15.96
CA ARG A 102 -4.97 10.39 16.01
C ARG A 102 -3.74 11.28 15.93
N ASP A 103 -2.73 10.98 16.75
CA ASP A 103 -1.50 11.78 16.78
C ASP A 103 -0.74 11.71 15.44
N HIS A 104 -0.88 10.60 14.70
CA HIS A 104 -0.35 10.45 13.35
C HIS A 104 -1.14 11.24 12.31
N ASP A 105 -2.47 11.16 12.33
CA ASP A 105 -3.39 11.92 11.45
C ASP A 105 -3.23 13.43 11.63
N ASN A 106 -3.04 13.89 12.87
CA ASN A 106 -2.82 15.29 13.20
C ASN A 106 -1.38 15.77 12.97
N CYS A 107 -0.51 14.92 12.42
CA CYS A 107 0.83 15.35 12.06
C CYS A 107 0.76 16.26 10.82
N PHE A 108 0.89 17.58 11.02
CA PHE A 108 0.74 18.65 10.01
C PHE A 108 1.70 18.60 8.78
N ASN A 109 2.42 17.50 8.57
CA ASN A 109 3.36 17.32 7.47
C ASN A 109 3.04 16.06 6.66
N GLY A 110 1.90 16.07 5.96
CA GLY A 110 1.53 15.07 4.95
C GLY A 110 1.62 15.62 3.52
N ILE A 111 1.67 14.72 2.54
CA ILE A 111 1.43 14.99 1.12
C ILE A 111 0.29 14.08 0.69
N ASN A 112 -0.86 14.62 0.29
CA ASN A 112 -2.01 13.78 -0.08
C ASN A 112 -1.72 13.00 -1.37
N ALA A 113 -2.50 11.95 -1.61
CA ALA A 113 -2.40 11.17 -2.84
C ALA A 113 -2.60 12.09 -4.07
N GLY A 114 -1.62 12.07 -5.00
CA GLY A 114 -1.63 12.89 -6.20
C GLY A 114 -1.14 14.34 -6.02
N GLU A 115 -0.84 14.77 -4.79
CA GLU A 115 -0.26 16.10 -4.54
C GLU A 115 1.26 16.09 -4.69
N GLU A 116 1.80 17.28 -4.98
CA GLU A 116 3.24 17.54 -5.06
C GLU A 116 3.63 18.60 -4.03
N LYS A 117 4.77 18.37 -3.36
CA LYS A 117 5.39 19.33 -2.43
C LYS A 117 6.88 19.45 -2.77
N ASP A 118 7.33 20.65 -3.08
CA ASP A 118 8.74 20.94 -3.40
C ASP A 118 9.35 20.00 -4.47
N GLY A 119 8.59 19.69 -5.52
CA GLY A 119 9.00 18.77 -6.59
C GLY A 119 8.87 17.28 -6.24
N LEU A 120 8.39 16.95 -5.04
CA LEU A 120 8.17 15.58 -4.59
C LEU A 120 6.69 15.20 -4.75
N LEU A 121 6.39 14.44 -5.81
CA LEU A 121 5.03 13.94 -6.10
C LEU A 121 4.71 12.68 -5.29
N ASN A 122 3.60 12.69 -4.55
CA ASN A 122 3.03 11.48 -3.98
C ASN A 122 2.21 10.73 -5.04
N ASN A 123 2.84 9.75 -5.69
CA ASN A 123 2.18 8.85 -6.64
C ASN A 123 1.47 7.65 -5.98
N GLY A 124 1.36 7.64 -4.65
CA GLY A 124 0.63 6.63 -3.89
C GLY A 124 -0.88 6.86 -3.91
N ILE A 125 -1.62 5.91 -3.33
CA ILE A 125 -3.09 5.94 -3.25
C ILE A 125 -3.62 6.48 -1.91
N PHE A 126 -2.72 6.84 -1.00
CA PHE A 126 -3.01 7.41 0.32
C PHE A 126 -1.99 8.51 0.66
N THR A 127 -2.30 9.30 1.68
CA THR A 127 -1.42 10.35 2.20
C THR A 127 -0.12 9.74 2.70
N ARG A 128 1.02 10.34 2.32
CA ARG A 128 2.34 9.99 2.85
C ARG A 128 2.75 11.04 3.86
N SER A 129 3.28 10.62 5.00
CA SER A 129 3.63 11.51 6.11
C SER A 129 5.14 11.77 6.17
N HIS A 130 5.53 12.82 6.88
CA HIS A 130 6.94 13.09 7.15
C HIS A 130 7.55 11.97 8.02
N CYS A 131 8.82 11.63 7.81
CA CYS A 131 9.46 10.50 8.47
C CYS A 131 9.48 10.59 10.01
N SER A 132 9.44 11.80 10.57
CA SER A 132 9.30 11.97 12.02
C SER A 132 7.91 11.54 12.53
N CYS A 133 6.84 11.77 11.75
CA CYS A 133 5.50 11.33 12.10
C CYS A 133 5.44 9.80 12.12
N ASP A 134 5.96 9.16 11.07
CA ASP A 134 5.96 7.70 10.96
C ASP A 134 6.85 7.04 12.02
N SER A 135 7.98 7.66 12.37
CA SER A 135 8.84 7.19 13.47
C SER A 135 8.13 7.26 14.83
N ALA A 136 7.47 8.39 15.12
CA ALA A 136 6.72 8.57 16.36
C ALA A 136 5.52 7.61 16.43
N PHE A 137 4.83 7.39 15.30
CA PHE A 137 3.72 6.45 15.22
C PHE A 137 4.18 5.00 15.46
N ASN A 138 5.29 4.58 14.84
CA ASN A 138 5.89 3.27 15.06
C ASN A 138 6.22 3.04 16.54
N GLU A 139 6.86 4.01 17.17
CA GLU A 139 7.22 3.96 18.59
C GLU A 139 6.00 3.92 19.50
N CYS A 140 5.00 4.78 19.24
CA CYS A 140 3.75 4.82 20.00
C CYS A 140 3.07 3.44 20.00
N LEU A 141 2.86 2.86 18.81
CA LEU A 141 2.22 1.55 18.66
C LEU A 141 3.01 0.42 19.35
N LYS A 142 4.34 0.44 19.28
CA LYS A 142 5.19 -0.55 19.98
C LYS A 142 5.04 -0.47 21.50
N ASN A 143 4.88 0.73 22.03
CA ASN A 143 4.76 0.99 23.47
C ASN A 143 3.35 0.70 24.03
N VAL A 144 2.32 0.56 23.19
CA VAL A 144 0.97 0.22 23.64
C VAL A 144 0.87 -1.23 24.13
N HIS A 145 1.71 -2.14 23.60
CA HIS A 145 1.72 -3.57 23.95
C HIS A 145 0.33 -4.25 23.83
N SER A 146 -0.41 -4.00 22.74
CA SER A 146 -1.71 -4.62 22.48
C SER A 146 -1.75 -5.33 21.12
N ILE A 147 -2.59 -6.37 21.00
CA ILE A 147 -2.80 -7.08 19.72
C ILE A 147 -3.29 -6.12 18.63
N VAL A 148 -4.13 -5.15 18.99
CA VAL A 148 -4.68 -4.16 18.05
C VAL A 148 -3.59 -3.23 17.54
N ALA A 149 -2.75 -2.70 18.43
CA ALA A 149 -1.60 -1.86 18.06
C ALA A 149 -0.59 -2.64 17.21
N THR A 150 -0.32 -3.91 17.56
CA THR A 150 0.55 -4.77 16.75
C THR A 150 -0.01 -4.99 15.36
N LYS A 151 -1.32 -5.24 15.22
CA LYS A 151 -1.97 -5.40 13.92
C LYS A 151 -1.88 -4.12 13.09
N ILE A 152 -2.21 -2.97 13.66
CA ILE A 152 -2.13 -1.68 12.96
C ILE A 152 -0.70 -1.40 12.53
N GLY A 153 0.29 -1.62 13.39
CA GLY A 153 1.70 -1.44 13.07
C GLY A 153 2.17 -2.33 11.94
N ILE A 154 1.85 -3.63 11.97
CA ILE A 154 2.18 -4.54 10.87
C ILE A 154 1.47 -4.11 9.58
N THR A 155 0.19 -3.75 9.64
CA THR A 155 -0.57 -3.32 8.47
C THR A 155 0.03 -2.08 7.83
N TYR A 156 0.33 -1.04 8.63
CA TYR A 156 0.87 0.21 8.11
C TYR A 156 2.33 0.03 7.65
N PHE A 157 3.20 -0.46 8.54
CA PHE A 157 4.62 -0.46 8.26
C PHE A 157 5.05 -1.60 7.32
N GLU A 158 4.47 -2.79 7.42
CA GLU A 158 5.00 -3.97 6.72
C GLU A 158 4.15 -4.42 5.52
N ILE A 159 2.83 -4.24 5.58
CA ILE A 159 1.92 -4.64 4.48
C ILE A 159 1.73 -3.49 3.49
N LEU A 160 1.38 -2.31 3.99
CA LEU A 160 1.25 -1.10 3.17
C LEU A 160 2.60 -0.52 2.80
N SER A 161 3.54 -0.58 3.74
CA SER A 161 4.93 -0.15 3.60
C SER A 161 5.07 1.19 2.84
N PRO A 162 4.35 2.25 3.26
CA PRO A 162 4.49 3.56 2.63
C PRO A 162 5.91 4.07 2.78
N GLN A 163 6.38 4.83 1.80
CA GLN A 163 7.55 5.67 2.00
C GLN A 163 7.14 6.94 2.73
N CYS A 164 8.00 7.40 3.65
CA CYS A 164 7.89 8.70 4.28
C CYS A 164 8.79 9.71 3.58
N PHE A 165 8.61 11.01 3.82
CA PHE A 165 9.49 12.04 3.26
C PHE A 165 10.22 12.83 4.34
N ALA A 166 11.40 13.34 4.00
CA ALA A 166 12.16 14.26 4.86
C ALA A 166 13.14 15.12 4.04
N ASP A 167 13.52 16.27 4.58
CA ASP A 167 14.59 17.11 4.05
C ASP A 167 15.95 16.58 4.48
N ASP A 168 16.73 16.07 3.53
CA ASP A 168 18.06 15.57 3.81
C ASP A 168 19.01 15.64 2.61
N TYR A 169 20.27 15.26 2.81
CA TYR A 169 21.25 15.15 1.75
C TYR A 169 20.84 14.12 0.69
N PRO A 170 21.02 14.41 -0.61
CA PRO A 170 20.60 13.53 -1.70
C PRO A 170 21.12 12.09 -1.51
N ILE A 171 20.21 11.12 -1.58
CA ILE A 171 20.55 9.70 -1.54
C ILE A 171 21.34 9.33 -2.80
N ILE A 172 22.51 8.71 -2.59
CA ILE A 172 23.35 8.12 -3.65
C ILE A 172 22.93 6.68 -3.90
N ASN A 173 22.84 5.89 -2.82
CA ASN A 173 22.40 4.50 -2.87
C ASN A 173 21.92 4.05 -1.47
N CYS A 174 21.40 2.83 -1.42
CA CYS A 174 21.24 2.14 -0.16
C CYS A 174 22.51 1.36 0.20
N ARG A 175 23.09 1.63 1.38
CA ARG A 175 24.22 0.86 1.91
C ARG A 175 23.77 -0.46 2.52
N ARG A 176 22.60 -0.49 3.15
CA ARG A 176 22.10 -1.67 3.85
C ARG A 176 20.60 -1.80 3.74
N TYR A 177 20.18 -2.94 3.20
CA TYR A 177 18.81 -3.41 3.23
C TYR A 177 18.55 -4.27 4.47
N SER A 178 17.29 -4.32 4.88
CA SER A 178 16.79 -5.29 5.84
C SER A 178 15.72 -6.14 5.18
N SER A 179 15.95 -7.45 5.19
CA SER A 179 14.98 -8.46 4.76
C SER A 179 14.05 -8.89 5.91
N SER A 180 13.97 -8.09 6.98
CA SER A 180 13.06 -8.33 8.11
C SER A 180 11.64 -7.83 7.83
N GLY A 181 11.43 -7.09 6.74
CA GLY A 181 10.11 -6.69 6.30
C GLY A 181 9.31 -7.85 5.73
N LEU A 182 7.98 -7.78 5.81
CA LEU A 182 7.11 -8.89 5.40
C LEU A 182 6.99 -9.05 3.88
N ILE A 183 7.08 -7.95 3.12
CA ILE A 183 6.80 -7.95 1.68
C ILE A 183 8.03 -7.50 0.88
N ASP A 184 8.62 -6.37 1.24
CA ASP A 184 9.72 -5.75 0.49
C ASP A 184 10.96 -5.56 1.35
N GLU A 185 12.14 -5.61 0.72
CA GLU A 185 13.40 -5.23 1.38
C GLU A 185 13.44 -3.72 1.57
N LYS A 186 13.59 -3.29 2.83
CA LYS A 186 13.66 -1.86 3.18
C LYS A 186 15.09 -1.40 3.31
N CYS A 187 15.40 -0.24 2.76
CA CYS A 187 16.67 0.42 3.01
C CYS A 187 16.68 1.04 4.40
N VAL A 188 17.58 0.56 5.24
CA VAL A 188 17.73 0.95 6.65
C VAL A 188 19.00 1.75 6.89
N LYS A 189 19.82 1.96 5.86
CA LYS A 189 20.98 2.87 5.88
C LYS A 189 21.30 3.35 4.47
N TYR A 190 21.21 4.65 4.27
CA TYR A 190 21.50 5.32 3.00
C TYR A 190 22.94 5.85 2.95
N ASP A 191 23.55 5.82 1.77
CA ASP A 191 24.70 6.66 1.44
C ASP A 191 24.19 7.95 0.82
N GLN A 192 24.71 9.09 1.29
CA GLN A 192 24.21 10.41 0.90
C GLN A 192 25.36 11.32 0.46
N ASP A 193 25.05 12.24 -0.44
CA ASP A 193 25.99 13.27 -0.88
C ASP A 193 25.98 14.47 0.08
N TYR A 194 26.87 14.42 1.07
CA TYR A 194 27.04 15.51 2.04
C TYR A 194 27.60 16.81 1.45
N LYS A 195 28.00 16.84 0.18
CA LYS A 195 28.48 18.05 -0.51
C LYS A 195 27.37 18.79 -1.24
N ALA A 196 26.23 18.15 -1.49
CA ALA A 196 25.08 18.76 -2.14
C ALA A 196 24.16 19.47 -1.14
N GLU A 197 23.29 20.34 -1.64
CA GLU A 197 22.22 20.94 -0.84
C GLU A 197 21.16 19.89 -0.50
N LYS A 198 20.54 20.05 0.67
CA LYS A 198 19.44 19.19 1.10
C LYS A 198 18.22 19.38 0.21
N LYS A 199 17.45 18.31 0.04
CA LYS A 199 16.18 18.33 -0.68
C LYS A 199 15.17 17.40 -0.01
N LEU A 200 13.90 17.68 -0.25
CA LEU A 200 12.83 16.77 0.09
C LEU A 200 12.95 15.50 -0.77
N GLN A 201 12.93 14.34 -0.13
CA GLN A 201 13.01 13.05 -0.83
C GLN A 201 12.35 11.93 -0.02
N TRP A 202 12.07 10.81 -0.69
CA TRP A 202 11.45 9.63 -0.11
C TRP A 202 12.47 8.76 0.64
N PHE A 203 12.05 8.22 1.78
CA PHE A 203 12.75 7.22 2.57
C PHE A 203 11.80 6.05 2.88
N ASP A 204 12.37 4.87 3.06
CA ASP A 204 11.61 3.71 3.52
C ASP A 204 11.25 3.92 4.99
N ASN A 205 10.03 3.53 5.36
CA ASN A 205 9.54 3.65 6.71
C ASN A 205 10.26 2.68 7.69
N PRO A 206 10.15 2.92 9.01
CA PRO A 206 10.68 2.00 10.00
C PRO A 206 10.09 0.60 9.88
N ILE A 207 10.85 -0.39 10.36
CA ILE A 207 10.36 -1.77 10.50
C ILE A 207 9.57 -1.88 11.81
N PHE A 208 8.38 -2.46 11.75
CA PHE A 208 7.54 -2.67 12.94
C PHE A 208 7.89 -3.97 13.67
#